data_AF-A0A9P9WGR2-F1
#
_entry.id   AF-A0A9P9WGR2-F1
#
_cell.length_a   1.000
_cell.length_b   1.000
_cell.length_c   1.000
_cell.angle_alpha   90.00
_cell.angle_beta   90.00
_cell.angle_gamma   90.00
#
_symmetry.space_group_name_H-M   'P 1'
#
loop_
_entity.id
_entity.type
_entity.pdbx_description
1 polymer ?
#
loop_
_entity_poly.entity_id
_entity_poly.type
_entity_poly.pdbx_seq_one_letter_code
_entity_poly.pdbx_strand_id
1 'polypeptide(L)'
;MEKSVSISSRPFIICCGLPRTGTTSLGKALSILLEGPVFDGGGQSFRGNRHEQRQMLELASHVPAKEAHERELVLNSLAKLTAGCVASVDQPGCYMIEELLRLYPDATVICTIRDRESWWASYSELWKCIHELYPLSWLSPWLHRFCRFSLQIWESVPPAVGIPSAPAWPMDNHACLYEAHAEYVRRVVPKERLHYFDVRHGWQPLCKILRVPDPEIPFPHELPRMALTRGKEDLMKDLRRRRNILVGLGFLIGIFTVYQSASFMACHARQILA
;
A
#
# COMPACT_ATOMS: atom_id res chain seq x y z
N MET A 1 12.03 19.80 35.93
CA MET A 1 10.63 19.35 36.06
C MET A 1 10.07 19.19 34.64
N GLU A 2 10.55 18.20 33.89
CA GLU A 2 9.95 17.80 32.63
C GLU A 2 8.88 16.76 32.95
N LYS A 3 7.61 17.13 32.78
CA LYS A 3 6.54 16.15 32.76
C LYS A 3 6.70 15.34 31.48
N SER A 4 7.33 14.17 31.59
CA SER A 4 7.21 13.10 30.60
C SER A 4 5.72 12.76 30.48
N VAL A 5 5.04 13.37 29.49
CA VAL A 5 3.68 13.01 29.13
C VAL A 5 3.73 11.55 28.70
N SER A 6 3.11 10.66 29.47
CA SER A 6 3.15 9.24 29.17
C SER A 6 2.51 8.98 27.80
N ILE A 7 3.17 8.16 26.99
CA ILE A 7 2.76 7.78 25.62
C ILE A 7 1.32 7.22 25.58
N SER A 8 0.85 6.64 26.71
CA SER A 8 -0.50 6.10 26.91
C SER A 8 -1.65 7.13 26.85
N SER A 9 -1.38 8.43 26.77
CA SER A 9 -2.40 9.48 26.84
C SER A 9 -2.66 10.22 25.53
N ARG A 10 -1.91 9.93 24.46
CA ARG A 10 -2.05 10.64 23.18
C ARG A 10 -3.07 9.94 22.27
N PRO A 11 -3.96 10.69 21.59
CA PRO A 11 -4.91 10.11 20.68
C PRO A 11 -4.20 9.49 19.47
N PHE A 12 -4.76 8.39 18.96
CA PHE A 12 -4.33 7.78 17.71
C PHE A 12 -4.45 8.80 16.57
N ILE A 13 -3.50 8.77 15.62
CA ILE A 13 -3.53 9.68 14.46
C ILE A 13 -4.02 8.95 13.22
N ILE A 14 -5.09 9.44 12.62
CA ILE A 14 -5.58 8.95 11.32
C ILE A 14 -5.06 9.90 10.24
N CYS A 15 -4.14 9.45 9.40
CA CYS A 15 -3.79 10.18 8.19
C CYS A 15 -4.72 9.76 7.05
N CYS A 16 -5.65 10.64 6.69
CA CYS A 16 -6.62 10.35 5.65
C CYS A 16 -6.22 10.84 4.25
N GLY A 17 -5.07 11.50 4.09
CA GLY A 17 -4.63 11.99 2.77
C GLY A 17 -4.37 10.85 1.79
N LEU A 18 -4.63 11.10 0.51
CA LEU A 18 -4.45 10.13 -0.57
C LEU A 18 -3.00 9.61 -0.67
N PRO A 19 -2.79 8.41 -1.23
CA PRO A 19 -1.45 7.97 -1.58
C PRO A 19 -0.73 9.04 -2.42
N ARG A 20 0.58 9.17 -2.24
CA ARG A 20 1.44 10.13 -2.97
C ARG A 20 1.25 11.62 -2.62
N THR A 21 0.58 11.94 -1.51
CA THR A 21 0.56 13.30 -0.92
C THR A 21 1.62 13.51 0.17
N GLY A 22 2.54 12.55 0.35
CA GLY A 22 3.59 12.59 1.39
C GLY A 22 3.29 11.73 2.61
N THR A 23 2.37 10.77 2.48
CA THR A 23 1.96 9.80 3.53
C THR A 23 3.14 9.12 4.21
N THR A 24 4.12 8.59 3.48
CA THR A 24 5.29 7.91 4.06
C THR A 24 6.20 8.85 4.85
N SER A 25 6.41 10.08 4.36
CA SER A 25 7.14 11.13 5.08
C SER A 25 6.43 11.49 6.39
N LEU A 26 5.11 11.70 6.33
CA LEU A 26 4.30 11.95 7.51
C LEU A 26 4.35 10.76 8.48
N GLY A 27 4.23 9.53 8.00
CA GLY A 27 4.33 8.32 8.84
C GLY A 27 5.65 8.24 9.60
N LYS A 28 6.77 8.56 8.94
CA LYS A 28 8.08 8.63 9.60
C LYS A 28 8.13 9.76 10.63
N ALA A 29 7.57 10.93 10.32
CA ALA A 29 7.51 12.06 11.25
C ALA A 29 6.66 11.74 12.49
N LEU A 30 5.51 11.09 12.31
CA LEU A 30 4.63 10.65 13.41
C LEU A 30 5.32 9.61 14.29
N SER A 31 6.04 8.66 13.70
CA SER A 31 6.82 7.66 14.45
C SER A 31 7.88 8.32 15.33
N ILE A 32 8.54 9.39 14.85
CA ILE A 32 9.51 10.17 15.61
C ILE A 32 8.83 10.92 16.77
N LEU A 33 7.76 11.68 16.49
CA LEU A 33 7.13 12.56 17.48
C LEU A 33 6.33 11.81 18.56
N LEU A 34 5.80 10.64 18.21
CA LEU A 34 4.93 9.85 19.06
C LEU A 34 5.62 8.59 19.61
N GLU A 35 6.90 8.38 19.28
CA GLU A 35 7.74 7.30 19.79
C GLU A 35 7.08 5.91 19.64
N GLY A 36 6.52 5.63 18.47
CA GLY A 36 5.80 4.39 18.24
C GLY A 36 5.69 3.99 16.77
N PRO A 37 5.26 2.75 16.50
CA PRO A 37 5.13 2.26 15.14
C PRO A 37 3.93 2.90 14.45
N VAL A 38 4.03 3.05 13.13
CA VAL A 38 2.96 3.59 12.28
C VAL A 38 2.55 2.51 11.30
N PHE A 39 1.25 2.28 11.20
CA PHE A 39 0.68 1.45 10.15
C PHE A 39 0.71 2.24 8.83
N ASP A 40 1.72 1.97 7.99
CA ASP A 40 1.80 2.48 6.61
C ASP A 40 1.32 1.39 5.67
N GLY A 41 0.03 1.38 5.32
CA GLY A 41 -0.53 0.26 4.54
C GLY A 41 0.00 0.21 3.10
N GLY A 42 0.37 1.35 2.51
CA GLY A 42 1.08 1.41 1.24
C GLY A 42 2.47 0.75 1.34
N GLY A 43 3.25 1.18 2.32
CA GLY A 43 4.58 0.64 2.60
C GLY A 43 4.57 -0.82 3.03
N GLN A 44 3.66 -1.23 3.90
CA GLN A 44 3.53 -2.60 4.40
C GLN A 44 2.98 -3.55 3.34
N SER A 45 2.08 -3.12 2.46
CA SER A 45 1.63 -3.98 1.34
C SER A 45 2.80 -4.38 0.45
N PHE A 46 3.81 -3.51 0.33
CA PHE A 46 5.03 -3.76 -0.43
C PHE A 46 6.18 -4.31 0.41
N ARG A 47 6.40 -3.96 1.68
CA ARG A 47 7.59 -4.38 2.46
C ARG A 47 7.28 -5.34 3.60
N GLY A 48 6.00 -5.51 3.90
CA GLY A 48 5.52 -6.35 4.97
C GLY A 48 5.81 -7.82 4.74
N ASN A 49 5.82 -8.57 5.83
CA ASN A 49 6.00 -10.00 5.82
C ASN A 49 4.78 -10.70 5.18
N ARG A 50 4.89 -12.02 4.95
CA ARG A 50 3.83 -12.80 4.30
C ARG A 50 2.50 -12.77 5.04
N HIS A 51 2.50 -12.68 6.37
CA HIS A 51 1.29 -12.63 7.18
C HIS A 51 0.57 -11.28 6.98
N GLU A 52 1.30 -10.18 7.10
CA GLU A 52 0.76 -8.82 6.88
C GLU A 52 0.18 -8.67 5.47
N GLN A 53 0.92 -9.09 4.44
CA GLN A 53 0.44 -9.03 3.05
C GLN A 53 -0.85 -9.84 2.83
N ARG A 54 -1.02 -10.96 3.55
CA ARG A 54 -2.24 -11.77 3.47
C ARG A 54 -3.41 -11.09 4.18
N GLN A 55 -3.17 -10.53 5.36
CA GLN A 55 -4.19 -9.78 6.10
C GLN A 55 -4.70 -8.58 5.30
N MET A 56 -3.81 -7.83 4.66
CA MET A 56 -4.22 -6.72 3.79
C MET A 56 -4.99 -7.19 2.55
N LEU A 57 -4.60 -8.32 1.95
CA LEU A 57 -5.31 -8.88 0.81
C LEU A 57 -6.71 -9.41 1.19
N GLU A 58 -6.83 -10.03 2.38
CA GLU A 58 -8.10 -10.48 2.95
C GLU A 58 -9.01 -9.28 3.26
N LEU A 59 -8.47 -8.23 3.90
CA LEU A 59 -9.17 -6.97 4.09
C LEU A 59 -9.68 -6.41 2.75
N ALA A 60 -8.85 -6.39 1.72
CA ALA A 60 -9.23 -5.90 0.39
C ALA A 60 -10.37 -6.70 -0.25
N SER A 61 -10.62 -7.97 0.11
CA SER A 61 -11.75 -8.76 -0.44
C SER A 61 -13.09 -8.43 0.19
N HIS A 62 -13.09 -7.76 1.35
CA HIS A 62 -14.31 -7.48 2.11
C HIS A 62 -14.73 -6.01 2.03
N VAL A 63 -14.11 -5.22 1.15
CA VAL A 63 -14.34 -3.78 1.05
C VAL A 63 -14.82 -3.41 -0.36
N PRO A 64 -15.81 -2.50 -0.51
CA PRO A 64 -16.61 -1.93 0.58
C PRO A 64 -17.50 -3.01 1.23
N ALA A 65 -17.62 -2.99 2.55
CA ALA A 65 -18.40 -3.98 3.29
C ALA A 65 -19.89 -3.82 2.97
N LYS A 66 -20.51 -4.86 2.41
CA LYS A 66 -21.93 -4.83 2.01
C LYS A 66 -22.80 -5.28 3.16
N GLU A 67 -22.39 -6.36 3.83
CA GLU A 67 -23.15 -6.98 4.92
C GLU A 67 -22.63 -6.61 6.32
N ALA A 68 -23.43 -6.88 7.36
CA ALA A 68 -23.06 -6.57 8.74
C ALA A 68 -21.82 -7.38 9.19
N HIS A 69 -21.76 -8.66 8.80
CA HIS A 69 -20.64 -9.54 9.14
C HIS A 69 -19.33 -9.07 8.47
N GLU A 70 -19.39 -8.56 7.23
CA GLU A 70 -18.21 -8.00 6.54
C GLU A 70 -17.71 -6.74 7.24
N ARG A 71 -18.61 -5.88 7.74
CA ARG A 71 -18.22 -4.69 8.50
C ARG A 71 -17.45 -5.07 9.77
N GLU A 72 -17.89 -6.13 10.46
CA GLU A 72 -17.19 -6.65 11.62
C GLU A 72 -15.81 -7.22 11.25
N LEU A 73 -15.72 -7.97 10.15
CA LEU A 73 -14.44 -8.48 9.62
C LEU A 73 -13.47 -7.35 9.26
N VAL A 74 -13.96 -6.28 8.62
CA VAL A 74 -13.15 -5.10 8.27
C VAL A 74 -12.64 -4.41 9.53
N LEU A 75 -13.51 -4.15 10.52
CA LEU A 75 -13.12 -3.55 11.80
C LEU A 75 -12.09 -4.40 12.54
N ASN A 76 -12.30 -5.72 12.63
CA ASN A 76 -11.37 -6.64 13.27
C ASN A 76 -10.03 -6.70 12.54
N SER A 77 -10.03 -6.64 11.21
CA SER A 77 -8.81 -6.64 10.40
C SER A 77 -8.03 -5.34 10.58
N LEU A 78 -8.71 -4.19 10.52
CA LEU A 78 -8.09 -2.89 10.77
C LEU A 78 -7.52 -2.82 12.19
N ALA A 79 -8.27 -3.24 13.21
CA ALA A 79 -7.81 -3.27 14.60
C ALA A 79 -6.54 -4.11 14.78
N LYS A 80 -6.42 -5.25 14.08
CA LYS A 80 -5.20 -6.08 14.08
C LYS A 80 -4.03 -5.39 13.39
N LEU A 81 -4.28 -4.77 12.23
CA LEU A 81 -3.25 -4.08 11.45
C LEU A 81 -2.72 -2.82 12.15
N THR A 82 -3.56 -2.14 12.91
CA THR A 82 -3.20 -0.93 13.66
C THR A 82 -2.88 -1.20 15.13
N ALA A 83 -2.88 -2.46 15.57
CA ALA A 83 -2.56 -2.83 16.95
C ALA A 83 -1.15 -2.37 17.34
N GLY A 84 -1.04 -1.68 18.48
CA GLY A 84 0.23 -1.13 18.97
C GLY A 84 0.78 0.06 18.18
N CYS A 85 0.09 0.49 17.10
CA CYS A 85 0.50 1.66 16.31
C CYS A 85 -0.01 2.96 16.93
N VAL A 86 0.75 4.04 16.73
CA VAL A 86 0.37 5.40 17.12
C VAL A 86 -0.39 6.14 16.02
N ALA A 87 -0.27 5.66 14.78
CA ALA A 87 -0.93 6.24 13.63
C ALA A 87 -1.20 5.23 12.52
N SER A 88 -2.13 5.58 11.63
CA SER A 88 -2.38 4.92 10.34
C SER A 88 -2.17 5.93 9.21
N VAL A 89 -1.45 5.53 8.16
CA VAL A 89 -1.20 6.34 6.96
C VAL A 89 -1.40 5.52 5.69
N ASP A 90 -1.71 6.23 4.60
CA ASP A 90 -1.88 5.65 3.26
C ASP A 90 -3.08 4.68 3.16
N GLN A 91 -3.20 4.00 2.01
CA GLN A 91 -4.20 2.96 1.78
C GLN A 91 -3.92 1.71 2.64
N PRO A 92 -4.94 0.99 3.11
CA PRO A 92 -6.36 1.21 2.87
C PRO A 92 -7.00 2.26 3.79
N GLY A 93 -6.31 2.70 4.84
CA GLY A 93 -6.88 3.55 5.90
C GLY A 93 -7.45 4.88 5.40
N CYS A 94 -6.84 5.51 4.39
CA CYS A 94 -7.34 6.75 3.80
C CYS A 94 -8.72 6.65 3.12
N TYR A 95 -9.20 5.43 2.86
CA TYR A 95 -10.52 5.13 2.30
C TYR A 95 -11.48 4.48 3.32
N MET A 96 -11.02 4.26 4.55
CA MET A 96 -11.75 3.59 5.64
C MET A 96 -11.76 4.48 6.88
N ILE A 97 -12.01 5.78 6.66
CA ILE A 97 -11.90 6.79 7.71
C ILE A 97 -12.98 6.56 8.77
N GLU A 98 -14.18 6.16 8.35
CA GLU A 98 -15.31 5.88 9.25
C GLU A 98 -15.03 4.70 10.17
N GLU A 99 -14.44 3.63 9.62
CA GLU A 99 -14.04 2.44 10.38
C GLU A 99 -12.92 2.77 11.37
N LEU A 100 -11.91 3.55 10.94
CA LEU A 100 -10.84 3.99 11.83
C LEU A 100 -11.36 4.94 12.92
N LEU A 101 -12.30 5.84 12.63
CA LEU A 101 -12.94 6.69 13.63
C LEU A 101 -13.81 5.89 14.60
N ARG A 102 -14.38 4.76 14.17
CA ARG A 102 -15.10 3.84 15.06
C ARG A 102 -14.16 3.11 16.01
N LEU A 103 -13.00 2.68 15.52
CA LEU A 103 -11.96 2.02 16.35
C LEU A 103 -11.26 3.01 17.30
N TYR A 104 -11.06 4.24 16.85
CA TYR A 104 -10.34 5.28 17.57
C TYR A 104 -11.21 6.56 17.66
N PRO A 105 -12.23 6.59 18.54
CA PRO A 105 -13.22 7.67 18.59
C PRO A 105 -12.62 9.03 18.97
N ASP A 106 -11.48 9.06 19.66
CA ASP A 106 -10.79 10.29 20.05
C ASP A 106 -9.63 10.66 19.10
N ALA A 107 -9.52 9.99 17.95
CA ALA A 107 -8.43 10.20 17.02
C ALA A 107 -8.37 11.64 16.49
N THR A 108 -7.14 12.14 16.32
CA THR A 108 -6.86 13.35 15.55
C THR A 108 -6.68 12.96 14.08
N VAL A 109 -7.29 13.71 13.17
CA VAL A 109 -7.26 13.38 11.73
C VAL A 109 -6.42 14.39 10.96
N ILE A 110 -5.42 13.89 10.25
CA ILE A 110 -4.53 14.70 9.40
C ILE A 110 -4.75 14.34 7.94
N CYS A 111 -5.13 15.30 7.11
CA CYS A 111 -5.24 15.13 5.67
C CYS A 111 -4.02 15.73 4.98
N THR A 112 -3.13 14.87 4.47
CA THR A 112 -1.99 15.33 3.66
C THR A 112 -2.48 15.82 2.29
N ILE A 113 -2.09 17.05 1.94
CA ILE A 113 -2.49 17.72 0.70
C ILE A 113 -1.30 17.96 -0.22
N ARG A 114 -1.58 18.02 -1.52
CA ARG A 114 -0.61 18.32 -2.56
C ARG A 114 -1.32 19.02 -3.71
N ASP A 115 -0.58 19.79 -4.52
CA ASP A 115 -1.10 20.29 -5.80
C ASP A 115 -1.66 19.12 -6.63
N ARG A 116 -2.87 19.28 -7.18
CA ARG A 116 -3.64 18.22 -7.84
C ARG A 116 -2.88 17.63 -9.02
N GLU A 117 -2.32 18.47 -9.88
CA GLU A 117 -1.61 18.00 -11.07
C GLU A 117 -0.28 17.35 -10.72
N SER A 118 0.43 17.90 -9.74
CA SER A 118 1.62 17.25 -9.21
C SER A 118 1.32 15.92 -8.52
N TRP A 119 0.19 15.78 -7.82
CA TRP A 119 -0.25 14.52 -7.23
C TRP A 119 -0.55 13.52 -8.33
N TRP A 120 -1.33 13.94 -9.33
CA TRP A 120 -1.72 13.13 -10.48
C TRP A 120 -0.51 12.53 -11.19
N ALA A 121 0.49 13.35 -11.54
CA ALA A 121 1.73 12.89 -12.16
C ALA A 121 2.49 11.84 -11.31
N SER A 122 2.38 11.89 -9.98
CA SER A 122 3.01 10.89 -9.11
C SER A 122 2.15 9.64 -8.90
N TYR A 123 0.83 9.77 -8.89
CA TYR A 123 -0.09 8.66 -8.63
C TYR A 123 -0.25 7.78 -9.87
N SER A 124 -0.41 8.40 -11.04
CA SER A 124 -0.37 7.71 -12.34
C SER A 124 0.93 6.94 -12.55
N GLU A 125 2.09 7.50 -12.21
CA GLU A 125 3.37 6.78 -12.35
C GLU A 125 3.47 5.56 -11.40
N LEU A 126 2.93 5.64 -10.17
CA LEU A 126 2.84 4.48 -9.28
C LEU A 126 2.01 3.36 -9.91
N TRP A 127 0.83 3.70 -10.42
CA TRP A 127 -0.06 2.72 -11.04
C TRP A 127 0.47 2.14 -12.33
N LYS A 128 1.16 2.95 -13.13
CA LYS A 128 1.92 2.49 -14.30
C LYS A 128 2.94 1.43 -13.90
N CYS A 129 3.71 1.67 -12.83
CA CYS A 129 4.68 0.70 -12.32
C CYS A 129 4.00 -0.60 -11.90
N ILE A 130 2.88 -0.54 -11.16
CA ILE A 130 2.11 -1.72 -10.74
C ILE A 130 1.61 -2.49 -11.96
N HIS A 131 1.03 -1.81 -12.95
CA HIS A 131 0.51 -2.38 -14.18
C HIS A 131 1.61 -3.09 -14.99
N GLU A 132 2.78 -2.46 -15.17
CA GLU A 132 3.90 -3.04 -15.90
C GLU A 132 4.54 -4.25 -15.17
N LEU A 133 4.55 -4.24 -13.83
CA LEU A 133 5.08 -5.34 -13.01
C LEU A 133 4.14 -6.55 -12.96
N TYR A 134 2.83 -6.33 -12.99
CA TYR A 134 1.83 -7.36 -12.72
C TYR A 134 1.95 -8.63 -13.60
N PRO A 135 2.13 -8.55 -14.93
CA PRO A 135 2.25 -9.73 -15.80
C PRO A 135 3.40 -10.69 -15.44
N LEU A 136 4.47 -10.17 -14.85
CA LEU A 136 5.62 -10.97 -14.41
C LEU A 136 5.66 -11.17 -12.90
N SER A 137 4.75 -10.55 -12.14
CA SER A 137 4.76 -10.56 -10.68
C SER A 137 4.69 -11.96 -10.07
N TRP A 138 4.06 -12.93 -10.75
CA TRP A 138 3.94 -14.32 -10.31
C TRP A 138 5.29 -15.03 -10.10
N LEU A 139 6.37 -14.55 -10.73
CA LEU A 139 7.75 -15.02 -10.51
C LEU A 139 8.31 -14.61 -9.13
N SER A 140 7.56 -13.82 -8.37
CA SER A 140 7.90 -13.39 -7.02
C SER A 140 6.63 -13.39 -6.16
N PRO A 141 6.42 -14.40 -5.29
CA PRO A 141 5.19 -14.52 -4.50
C PRO A 141 4.87 -13.28 -3.66
N TRP A 142 5.89 -12.58 -3.20
CA TRP A 142 5.78 -11.32 -2.47
C TRP A 142 5.28 -10.17 -3.34
N LEU A 143 5.86 -9.99 -4.53
CA LEU A 143 5.43 -8.95 -5.47
C LEU A 143 4.03 -9.25 -6.01
N HIS A 144 3.72 -10.53 -6.26
CA HIS A 144 2.41 -10.95 -6.71
C HIS A 144 1.32 -10.59 -5.69
N ARG A 145 1.56 -10.82 -4.40
CA ARG A 145 0.63 -10.40 -3.33
C ARG A 145 0.43 -8.89 -3.29
N PHE A 146 1.50 -8.12 -3.40
CA PHE A 146 1.43 -6.65 -3.48
C PHE A 146 0.58 -6.16 -4.66
N CYS A 147 0.84 -6.68 -5.87
CA CYS A 147 0.08 -6.30 -7.06
C CYS A 147 -1.39 -6.72 -6.95
N ARG A 148 -1.66 -7.94 -6.46
CA ARG A 148 -3.02 -8.43 -6.20
C ARG A 148 -3.77 -7.55 -5.21
N PHE A 149 -3.13 -7.21 -4.08
CA PHE A 149 -3.70 -6.29 -3.10
C PHE A 149 -4.01 -4.94 -3.74
N SER A 150 -3.05 -4.37 -4.47
CA SER A 150 -3.23 -3.06 -5.12
C SER A 150 -4.42 -3.06 -6.07
N LEU A 151 -4.50 -4.04 -6.96
CA LEU A 151 -5.62 -4.15 -7.92
C LEU A 151 -6.96 -4.37 -7.20
N GLN A 152 -6.97 -5.20 -6.17
CA GLN A 152 -8.18 -5.54 -5.43
C GLN A 152 -8.69 -4.39 -4.57
N ILE A 153 -7.81 -3.67 -3.87
CA ILE A 153 -8.23 -2.50 -3.10
C ILE A 153 -8.75 -1.38 -4.01
N TRP A 154 -8.22 -1.26 -5.23
CA TRP A 154 -8.69 -0.27 -6.19
C TRP A 154 -10.15 -0.48 -6.60
N GLU A 155 -10.63 -1.73 -6.71
CA GLU A 155 -12.04 -1.99 -7.01
C GLU A 155 -12.99 -1.31 -6.00
N SER A 156 -12.50 -1.09 -4.78
CA SER A 156 -13.22 -0.47 -3.66
C SER A 156 -12.99 1.03 -3.53
N VAL A 157 -11.90 1.58 -4.11
CA VAL A 157 -11.52 2.99 -3.93
C VAL A 157 -12.55 3.97 -4.52
N PRO A 158 -12.94 3.88 -5.81
CA PRO A 158 -13.92 4.81 -6.37
C PRO A 158 -15.28 4.73 -5.62
N PRO A 159 -15.85 3.54 -5.34
CA PRO A 159 -17.08 3.43 -4.56
C PRO A 159 -16.97 4.00 -3.13
N ALA A 160 -15.82 3.82 -2.46
CA ALA A 160 -15.63 4.31 -1.09
C ALA A 160 -15.74 5.84 -0.99
N VAL A 161 -15.35 6.57 -2.04
CA VAL A 161 -15.49 8.03 -2.10
C VAL A 161 -16.76 8.49 -2.82
N GLY A 162 -17.61 7.56 -3.26
CA GLY A 162 -18.92 7.85 -3.85
C GLY A 162 -18.91 8.12 -5.35
N ILE A 163 -17.91 7.62 -6.10
CA ILE A 163 -17.85 7.74 -7.56
C ILE A 163 -17.95 6.37 -8.25
N PRO A 164 -18.35 6.31 -9.53
CA PRO A 164 -18.43 5.04 -10.26
C PRO A 164 -17.08 4.31 -10.32
N SER A 165 -17.14 2.98 -10.25
CA SER A 165 -15.97 2.13 -10.48
C SER A 165 -15.35 2.41 -11.85
N ALA A 166 -14.02 2.46 -11.89
CA ALA A 166 -13.23 2.67 -13.09
C ALA A 166 -12.03 1.72 -13.07
N PRO A 167 -11.46 1.35 -14.23
CA PRO A 167 -10.28 0.51 -14.28
C PRO A 167 -9.08 1.19 -13.60
N ALA A 168 -8.22 0.38 -12.97
CA ALA A 168 -6.97 0.87 -12.34
C ALA A 168 -5.93 1.35 -13.36
N TRP A 169 -6.09 0.96 -14.63
CA TRP A 169 -5.21 1.36 -15.74
C TRP A 169 -5.87 1.12 -17.11
N PRO A 170 -5.74 2.02 -18.10
CA PRO A 170 -5.22 3.38 -17.97
C PRO A 170 -6.14 4.21 -17.08
N MET A 171 -5.53 5.12 -16.35
CA MET A 171 -6.21 5.94 -15.37
C MET A 171 -6.81 7.19 -16.08
N ASP A 172 -8.14 7.30 -16.16
CA ASP A 172 -8.88 8.45 -16.72
C ASP A 172 -9.85 9.22 -15.77
N ASN A 173 -10.25 8.68 -14.62
CA ASN A 173 -11.25 9.26 -13.68
C ASN A 173 -10.69 10.17 -12.53
N HIS A 174 -9.51 10.77 -12.66
CA HIS A 174 -8.68 11.12 -11.48
C HIS A 174 -8.89 12.49 -10.87
N ALA A 175 -9.28 13.48 -11.69
CA ALA A 175 -9.75 14.75 -11.15
C ALA A 175 -10.97 14.51 -10.24
N CYS A 176 -11.87 13.62 -10.69
CA CYS A 176 -13.03 13.19 -9.93
C CYS A 176 -12.62 12.45 -8.65
N LEU A 177 -11.62 11.56 -8.68
CA LEU A 177 -11.12 10.88 -7.47
C LEU A 177 -10.56 11.85 -6.43
N TYR A 178 -9.71 12.80 -6.83
CA TYR A 178 -9.09 13.75 -5.89
C TYR A 178 -10.14 14.63 -5.20
N GLU A 179 -11.10 15.13 -5.97
CA GLU A 179 -12.18 15.99 -5.47
C GLU A 179 -13.16 15.19 -4.61
N ALA A 180 -13.60 14.02 -5.08
CA ALA A 180 -14.50 13.14 -4.33
C ALA A 180 -13.89 12.66 -3.01
N HIS A 181 -12.59 12.36 -2.98
CA HIS A 181 -11.90 12.04 -1.72
C HIS A 181 -11.88 13.24 -0.77
N ALA A 182 -11.59 14.45 -1.26
CA ALA A 182 -11.62 15.66 -0.44
C ALA A 182 -13.03 15.93 0.11
N GLU A 183 -14.09 15.68 -0.67
CA GLU A 183 -15.47 15.75 -0.21
C GLU A 183 -15.80 14.67 0.82
N TYR A 184 -15.37 13.43 0.57
CA TYR A 184 -15.52 12.31 1.51
C TYR A 184 -14.91 12.65 2.87
N VAL A 185 -13.65 13.12 2.90
CA VAL A 185 -12.97 13.53 4.13
C VAL A 185 -13.77 14.60 4.88
N ARG A 186 -14.25 15.64 4.20
CA ARG A 186 -15.05 16.70 4.83
C ARG A 186 -16.40 16.21 5.35
N ARG A 187 -16.98 15.19 4.70
CA ARG A 187 -18.26 14.60 5.09
C ARG A 187 -18.15 13.75 6.36
N VAL A 188 -17.08 12.96 6.49
CA VAL A 188 -16.98 11.93 7.54
C VAL A 188 -16.17 12.35 8.75
N VAL A 189 -15.31 13.36 8.61
CA VAL A 189 -14.46 13.85 9.70
C VAL A 189 -15.05 15.14 10.29
N PRO A 190 -15.32 15.20 11.61
CA PRO A 190 -15.69 16.46 12.25
C PRO A 190 -14.64 17.55 12.05
N LYS A 191 -15.08 18.74 11.69
CA LYS A 191 -14.22 19.87 11.30
C LYS A 191 -13.19 20.21 12.38
N GLU A 192 -13.54 20.04 13.64
CA GLU A 192 -12.72 20.36 14.82
C GLU A 192 -11.52 19.41 14.97
N ARG A 193 -11.58 18.23 14.33
CA ARG A 193 -10.54 17.18 14.38
C ARG A 193 -9.75 17.05 13.09
N LEU A 194 -10.16 17.77 12.04
CA LEU A 194 -9.56 17.69 10.71
C LEU A 194 -8.49 18.76 10.51
N HIS A 195 -7.26 18.30 10.34
CA HIS A 195 -6.11 19.17 10.07
C HIS A 195 -5.53 18.89 8.69
N TYR A 196 -5.44 19.91 7.84
CA TYR A 196 -4.74 19.79 6.56
C TYR A 196 -3.24 20.02 6.75
N PHE A 197 -2.42 19.21 6.09
CA PHE A 197 -0.97 19.26 6.22
C PHE A 197 -0.27 19.11 4.86
N ASP A 198 0.63 20.04 4.54
CA ASP A 198 1.55 19.90 3.42
C ASP A 198 2.93 19.56 3.97
N VAL A 199 3.44 18.39 3.61
CA VAL A 199 4.74 17.87 4.09
C VAL A 199 5.92 18.80 3.76
N ARG A 200 5.77 19.70 2.79
CA ARG A 200 6.79 20.70 2.43
C ARG A 200 6.99 21.76 3.52
N HIS A 201 6.03 21.93 4.43
CA HIS A 201 6.13 22.88 5.53
C HIS A 201 6.91 22.36 6.74
N GLY A 202 7.35 21.10 6.73
CA GLY A 202 8.22 20.53 7.76
C GLY A 202 7.55 20.36 9.13
N TRP A 203 8.34 20.52 10.20
CA TRP A 203 7.94 20.20 11.58
C TRP A 203 6.88 21.14 12.15
N GLN A 204 7.10 22.44 12.05
CA GLN A 204 6.32 23.45 12.80
C GLN A 204 4.78 23.25 12.69
N PRO A 205 4.16 23.09 11.49
CA PRO A 205 2.72 22.87 11.43
C PRO A 205 2.28 21.53 12.01
N LEU A 206 3.06 20.46 11.84
CA LEU A 206 2.75 19.13 12.39
C LEU A 206 2.83 19.15 13.92
N CYS A 207 3.91 19.71 14.47
CA CYS A 207 4.10 19.86 15.91
C CYS A 207 3.02 20.72 16.55
N LYS A 208 2.55 21.77 15.86
CA LYS A 208 1.40 22.58 16.29
C LYS A 208 0.09 21.79 16.36
N ILE A 209 -0.19 20.93 15.38
CA ILE A 209 -1.36 20.04 15.39
C ILE A 209 -1.29 19.09 16.59
N LEU A 210 -0.12 18.47 16.81
CA LEU A 210 0.10 17.46 17.83
C LEU A 210 0.39 18.02 19.23
N ARG A 211 0.62 19.34 19.34
CA ARG A 211 0.99 20.05 20.57
C ARG A 211 2.26 19.49 21.23
N VAL A 212 3.29 19.25 20.41
CA VAL A 212 4.61 18.76 20.83
C VAL A 212 5.71 19.75 20.39
N PRO A 213 6.89 19.75 21.01
CA PRO A 213 8.02 20.58 20.55
C PRO A 213 8.57 20.10 19.20
N ASP A 214 9.19 21.03 18.46
CA ASP A 214 9.92 20.71 17.23
C ASP A 214 11.19 19.91 17.57
N PRO A 215 11.49 18.81 16.83
CA PRO A 215 12.71 18.05 17.06
C PRO A 215 13.91 18.69 16.33
N GLU A 216 15.11 18.53 16.88
CA GLU A 216 16.36 19.07 16.31
C GLU A 216 16.94 18.25 15.14
N ILE A 217 16.09 17.57 14.38
CA ILE A 217 16.49 16.76 13.22
C ILE A 217 15.78 17.25 11.95
N PRO A 218 16.32 17.02 10.75
CA PRO A 218 15.62 17.36 9.51
C PRO A 218 14.29 16.63 9.38
N PHE A 219 13.29 17.28 8.77
CA PHE A 219 12.03 16.63 8.46
C PHE A 219 12.26 15.46 7.47
N PRO A 220 11.64 14.28 7.69
CA PRO A 220 11.88 13.12 6.85
C PRO A 220 11.34 13.32 5.42
N HIS A 221 12.17 13.03 4.43
CA HIS A 221 11.82 13.07 3.01
C HIS A 221 11.91 11.67 2.38
N GLU A 222 10.80 10.95 2.43
CA GLU A 222 10.70 9.54 2.02
C GLU A 222 10.06 9.40 0.63
N LEU A 223 10.43 8.33 -0.08
CA LEU A 223 9.88 7.94 -1.40
C LEU A 223 9.85 9.07 -2.44
N PRO A 224 11.01 9.68 -2.79
CA PRO A 224 11.08 10.63 -3.91
C PRO A 224 10.61 9.96 -5.20
N ARG A 225 10.07 10.73 -6.16
CA ARG A 225 9.45 10.16 -7.38
C ARG A 225 10.38 9.19 -8.12
N MET A 226 11.67 9.52 -8.21
CA MET A 226 12.70 8.69 -8.85
C MET A 226 12.90 7.31 -8.20
N ALA A 227 12.55 7.15 -6.92
CA ALA A 227 12.66 5.87 -6.24
C ALA A 227 11.67 4.84 -6.79
N LEU A 228 10.50 5.28 -7.27
CA LEU A 228 9.50 4.40 -7.88
C LEU A 228 10.01 3.82 -9.20
N THR A 229 10.46 4.69 -10.11
CA THR A 229 10.90 4.27 -11.45
C THR A 229 12.14 3.38 -11.36
N ARG A 230 13.13 3.75 -10.54
CA ARG A 230 14.32 2.93 -10.29
C ARG A 230 13.97 1.59 -9.66
N GLY A 231 13.09 1.58 -8.65
CA GLY A 231 12.64 0.35 -8.00
C GLY A 231 11.93 -0.60 -8.97
N LYS A 232 11.07 -0.06 -9.86
CA LYS A 232 10.43 -0.83 -10.93
C LYS A 232 11.46 -1.44 -11.88
N GLU A 233 12.45 -0.66 -12.34
CA GLU A 233 13.48 -1.16 -13.26
C GLU A 233 14.28 -2.31 -12.67
N ASP A 234 14.68 -2.20 -11.40
CA ASP A 234 15.45 -3.24 -10.71
C ASP A 234 14.61 -4.51 -10.49
N LEU A 235 13.34 -4.36 -10.11
CA LEU A 235 12.39 -5.48 -10.05
C LEU A 235 12.22 -6.14 -11.41
N MET A 236 12.01 -5.36 -12.48
CA MET A 236 11.82 -5.90 -13.83
C MET A 236 13.06 -6.66 -14.32
N LYS A 237 14.27 -6.20 -14.01
CA LYS A 237 15.51 -6.95 -14.30
C LYS A 237 15.52 -8.29 -13.58
N ASP A 238 15.19 -8.33 -12.29
CA ASP A 238 15.15 -9.57 -11.52
C ASP A 238 14.07 -10.54 -12.03
N LEU A 239 12.87 -10.05 -12.34
CA LEU A 239 11.78 -10.86 -12.89
C LEU A 239 12.17 -11.46 -14.25
N ARG A 240 12.78 -10.66 -15.15
CA ARG A 240 13.29 -11.16 -16.44
C ARG A 240 14.37 -12.22 -16.24
N ARG A 241 15.27 -12.04 -15.28
CA ARG A 241 16.28 -13.04 -14.92
C ARG A 241 15.64 -14.35 -14.46
N ARG A 242 14.68 -14.29 -13.53
CA ARG A 242 13.95 -15.47 -13.04
C ARG A 242 13.21 -16.19 -14.16
N ARG A 243 12.51 -15.44 -15.03
CA ARG A 243 11.84 -15.99 -16.22
C ARG A 243 12.83 -16.73 -17.11
N ASN A 244 13.98 -16.12 -17.41
CA ASN A 244 14.98 -16.74 -18.30
C ASN A 244 15.57 -18.02 -17.68
N ILE A 245 15.77 -18.07 -16.35
CA ILE A 245 16.17 -19.30 -15.64
C ILE A 245 15.10 -20.39 -15.80
N LEU A 246 13.82 -20.07 -15.60
CA LEU A 246 12.72 -21.05 -15.74
C LEU A 246 12.61 -21.57 -17.18
N VAL A 247 12.74 -20.69 -18.18
CA VAL A 247 12.76 -21.08 -19.60
C VAL A 247 13.95 -21.99 -19.90
N GLY A 248 15.15 -21.66 -19.38
CA GLY A 248 16.33 -22.49 -19.53
C GLY A 248 16.19 -23.87 -18.88
N LEU A 249 15.65 -23.94 -17.66
CA LEU A 249 15.36 -25.20 -16.98
C LEU A 249 14.33 -26.04 -17.76
N GLY A 250 13.26 -25.41 -18.25
CA GLY A 250 12.26 -26.09 -19.08
C GLY A 250 12.86 -26.65 -20.37
N PHE A 251 13.76 -25.91 -21.01
CA PHE A 251 14.49 -26.38 -22.19
C PHE A 251 15.40 -27.57 -21.88
N LEU A 252 16.17 -27.54 -20.78
CA LEU A 252 17.02 -28.64 -20.36
C LEU A 252 16.21 -29.90 -20.00
N ILE A 253 15.07 -29.74 -19.31
CA ILE A 253 14.14 -30.84 -19.02
C ILE A 253 13.62 -31.44 -20.33
N GLY A 254 13.22 -30.60 -21.29
CA GLY A 254 12.76 -31.04 -22.62
C GLY A 254 13.82 -31.88 -23.35
N ILE A 255 15.07 -31.41 -23.38
CA ILE A 255 16.19 -32.17 -23.96
C ILE A 255 16.36 -33.52 -23.26
N PHE A 256 16.34 -33.52 -21.93
CA PHE A 256 16.50 -34.74 -21.14
C PHE A 256 15.37 -35.74 -21.42
N THR A 257 14.12 -35.29 -21.50
CA THR A 257 12.97 -36.15 -21.83
C THR A 257 13.10 -36.75 -23.22
N VAL A 258 13.47 -35.96 -24.23
CA VAL A 258 13.69 -36.45 -25.61
C VAL A 258 14.82 -37.48 -25.64
N TYR A 259 15.93 -37.22 -24.94
CA TYR A 259 17.06 -38.16 -24.85
C TYR A 259 16.68 -39.49 -24.19
N GLN A 260 15.90 -39.45 -23.11
CA GLN A 260 15.39 -40.66 -22.43
C GLN A 260 14.45 -41.45 -23.33
N SER A 261 13.52 -40.79 -24.02
CA SER A 261 12.62 -41.45 -24.97
C SER A 261 13.36 -42.09 -26.15
N ALA A 262 14.36 -41.41 -26.72
CA ALA A 262 15.20 -41.96 -27.78
C ALA A 262 16.02 -43.17 -27.28
N SER A 263 16.58 -43.09 -26.07
CA SER A 263 17.33 -44.18 -25.45
C SER A 263 16.45 -45.41 -25.18
N PHE A 264 15.23 -45.20 -24.71
CA PHE A 264 14.25 -46.26 -24.49
C PHE A 264 13.84 -46.95 -25.80
N MET A 265 13.51 -46.17 -26.85
CA MET A 265 13.19 -46.73 -28.16
C MET A 265 14.37 -47.52 -28.75
N ALA A 266 15.60 -47.03 -28.60
CA ALA A 266 16.80 -47.73 -29.08
C ALA A 266 17.07 -49.04 -28.31
N CYS A 267 16.80 -49.07 -26.99
CA CYS A 267 16.89 -50.30 -26.18
C CYS A 267 15.82 -51.32 -26.61
N HIS A 268 14.59 -50.88 -26.77
CA HIS A 268 13.48 -51.74 -27.19
C HIS A 268 13.68 -52.31 -28.60
N ALA A 269 14.15 -51.48 -29.55
CA ALA A 269 14.48 -51.95 -30.90
C ALA A 269 15.56 -53.03 -30.91
N ARG A 270 16.58 -52.94 -30.03
CA ARG A 270 17.61 -53.99 -29.89
C ARG A 270 17.05 -55.29 -29.32
N GLN A 271 16.06 -55.22 -28.42
CA GLN A 271 15.40 -56.42 -27.88
C GLN A 271 14.49 -57.10 -28.91
N ILE A 272 13.89 -56.36 -29.84
CA ILE A 272 13.06 -56.95 -30.91
C ILE A 272 13.91 -57.64 -31.98
N LEU A 273 15.14 -57.15 -32.21
CA LEU A 273 16.05 -57.65 -33.25
C LEU A 273 17.00 -58.78 -32.78
N ALA A 274 16.94 -59.16 -31.50
CA ALA A 274 17.74 -60.24 -30.89
C ALA A 274 16.87 -61.48 -30.64
#